data_AF-A0A832IR18-F1
#
_entry.id   AF-A0A832IR18-F1
#
_cell.length_a   1.000
_cell.length_b   1.000
_cell.length_c   1.000
_cell.angle_alpha   90.00
_cell.angle_beta   90.00
_cell.angle_gamma   90.00
#
_symmetry.space_group_name_H-M   'P 1'
#
loop_
_entity.id
_entity.type
_entity.pdbx_description
1 polymer ?
#
loop_
_entity_poly.entity_id
_entity_poly.type
_entity_poly.pdbx_seq_one_letter_code
_entity_poly.pdbx_strand_id
1 'polypeptide(L)'
;MYYYIIIALQAYCIYHSLKNKNDYYWIFIILFIPLIGAIIYLVTQVFNKRDLETVQGNLTAIINPTKKILDLQKQLEFSDTFQNKVNLADAYFDIQDYKHAIQYYTDALDDSIFSGDLYVISKLMEASYYLGNYKSVLNYYKVLQEKKALIKPINQLHYGLALGHLGKSDLAKLEFEKVDIEYSNYDERLELAEYFIQQGNKEKATKILDSIYNESKYFTKEQRKITRKVMALRKRV
;
A
#
# COMPACT_ATOMS: atom_id res chain seq x y z
N MET A 1 -0.44 49.88 -26.38
CA MET A 1 -0.89 49.09 -25.21
C MET A 1 -0.14 47.77 -25.04
N TYR A 2 0.09 46.96 -26.08
CA TYR A 2 0.79 45.67 -25.97
C TYR A 2 2.24 45.72 -25.44
N TYR A 3 2.96 46.81 -25.69
CA TYR A 3 4.35 46.98 -25.27
C TYR A 3 4.53 46.97 -23.73
N TYR A 4 3.56 47.53 -22.99
CA TYR A 4 3.59 47.54 -21.52
C TYR A 4 3.41 46.14 -20.93
N ILE A 5 2.61 45.29 -21.58
CA ILE A 5 2.39 43.90 -21.16
C ILE A 5 3.69 43.09 -21.33
N ILE A 6 4.40 43.31 -22.43
CA ILE A 6 5.68 42.65 -22.70
C ILE A 6 6.73 43.06 -21.66
N ILE A 7 6.83 44.36 -21.36
CA ILE A 7 7.75 44.87 -20.33
C ILE A 7 7.41 44.31 -18.95
N ALA A 8 6.13 44.29 -18.57
CA ALA A 8 5.69 43.73 -17.29
C ALA A 8 6.03 42.23 -17.17
N LEU A 9 5.86 41.47 -18.26
CA LEU A 9 6.21 40.06 -18.31
C LEU A 9 7.72 39.83 -18.18
N GLN A 10 8.55 40.64 -18.84
CA GLN A 10 10.00 40.58 -18.72
C GLN A 10 10.47 40.92 -17.31
N ALA A 11 9.94 41.98 -16.71
CA ALA A 11 10.25 42.38 -15.34
C ALA A 11 9.92 41.26 -14.34
N TYR A 12 8.77 40.61 -14.52
CA TYR A 12 8.38 39.44 -13.73
C TYR A 12 9.37 38.27 -13.90
N CYS A 13 9.74 37.93 -15.13
CA CYS A 13 10.65 36.81 -15.40
C CYS A 13 12.04 37.06 -14.82
N ILE A 14 12.57 38.28 -14.95
CA ILE A 14 13.87 38.68 -14.39
C ILE A 14 13.84 38.65 -12.85
N TYR A 15 12.79 39.22 -12.24
CA TYR A 15 12.60 39.17 -10.79
C TYR A 15 12.55 37.73 -10.27
N HIS A 16 11.78 36.86 -10.92
CA HIS A 16 11.68 35.44 -10.58
C HIS A 16 13.03 34.74 -10.71
N SER A 17 13.82 35.06 -11.75
CA SER A 17 15.14 34.46 -11.98
C SER A 17 16.13 34.82 -10.88
N LEU A 18 16.15 36.10 -10.47
CA LEU A 18 17.01 36.58 -9.40
C LEU A 18 16.64 35.99 -8.03
N LYS A 19 15.33 35.90 -7.74
CA LYS A 19 14.83 35.38 -6.46
C LYS A 19 15.12 33.89 -6.28
N ASN A 20 15.00 33.10 -7.35
CA ASN A 20 15.18 31.64 -7.28
C ASN A 20 16.63 31.19 -7.55
N LYS A 21 17.60 32.11 -7.55
CA LYS A 21 19.03 31.85 -7.84
C LYS A 21 19.24 31.01 -9.12
N ASN A 22 18.41 31.26 -10.14
CA ASN A 22 18.56 30.60 -11.43
C ASN A 22 19.81 31.13 -12.16
N ASP A 23 20.31 30.38 -13.13
CA ASP A 23 21.49 30.79 -13.91
C ASP A 23 21.31 32.20 -14.47
N TYR A 24 22.20 33.13 -14.08
CA TYR A 24 22.18 34.54 -14.49
C TYR A 24 22.18 34.73 -16.02
N TYR A 25 22.58 33.70 -16.77
CA TYR A 25 22.49 33.63 -18.22
C TYR A 25 21.07 33.88 -18.76
N TRP A 26 20.02 33.46 -18.05
CA TRP A 26 18.63 33.69 -18.48
C TRP A 26 18.23 35.17 -18.51
N ILE A 27 18.81 35.99 -17.65
CA ILE A 27 18.54 37.43 -17.61
C ILE A 27 19.02 38.07 -18.92
N PHE A 28 20.17 37.65 -19.45
CA PHE A 28 20.68 38.12 -20.73
C PHE A 28 19.80 37.67 -21.90
N ILE A 29 19.32 36.42 -21.91
CA ILE A 29 18.41 35.92 -22.96
C ILE A 29 17.10 36.72 -22.98
N ILE A 30 16.50 36.95 -21.81
CA ILE A 30 15.22 37.69 -21.69
C ILE A 30 15.39 39.16 -22.07
N LEU A 31 16.58 39.74 -21.84
CA LEU A 31 16.87 41.14 -22.18
C LEU A 31 17.07 41.34 -23.70
N PHE A 32 17.84 40.47 -24.35
CA PHE A 32 18.18 40.60 -25.78
C PHE A 32 17.13 40.00 -26.72
N ILE A 33 16.30 39.05 -26.24
CA ILE A 33 15.22 38.44 -27.02
C ILE A 33 13.91 38.49 -26.20
N PRO A 34 13.26 39.66 -26.09
CA PRO A 34 12.20 39.95 -25.12
C PRO A 34 11.05 38.96 -25.03
N LEU A 35 10.38 38.72 -26.15
CA LEU A 35 9.15 37.95 -26.19
C LEU A 35 9.44 36.44 -26.10
N ILE A 36 10.35 35.98 -26.95
CA ILE A 36 10.70 34.55 -27.07
C ILE A 36 11.44 34.09 -25.81
N GLY A 37 12.38 34.88 -25.29
CA GLY A 37 13.12 34.59 -24.07
C GLY A 37 12.21 34.48 -22.84
N ALA A 38 11.23 35.38 -22.70
CA ALA A 38 10.26 35.32 -21.60
C ALA A 38 9.35 34.08 -21.70
N ILE A 39 8.89 33.71 -22.91
CA ILE A 39 8.06 32.52 -23.11
C ILE A 39 8.83 31.24 -22.79
N ILE A 40 10.05 31.10 -23.33
CA ILE A 40 10.90 29.93 -23.08
C ILE A 40 11.21 29.82 -21.57
N TYR A 41 11.53 30.93 -20.92
CA TYR A 41 11.79 30.95 -19.48
C TYR A 41 10.57 30.54 -18.65
N LEU A 42 9.37 31.02 -18.98
CA LEU A 42 8.14 30.63 -18.29
C LEU A 42 7.89 29.13 -18.39
N VAL A 43 8.00 28.55 -19.59
CA VAL A 43 7.80 27.12 -19.82
C VAL A 43 8.85 26.28 -19.08
N THR A 44 10.13 26.62 -19.22
CA THR A 44 11.23 25.78 -18.74
C THR A 44 11.55 25.96 -17.27
N GLN A 45 11.41 27.18 -16.73
CA GLN A 45 11.88 27.53 -15.38
C GLN A 45 10.75 27.80 -14.39
N VAL A 46 9.58 28.24 -14.85
CA VAL A 46 8.45 28.58 -13.96
C VAL A 46 7.45 27.42 -13.87
N PHE A 47 7.10 26.79 -15.00
CA PHE A 47 6.18 25.66 -15.00
C PHE A 47 6.90 24.34 -14.66
N ASN A 48 8.02 24.03 -15.31
CA ASN A 48 8.69 22.74 -15.17
C ASN A 48 9.20 22.43 -13.74
N LYS A 49 9.62 23.45 -12.97
CA LYS A 49 10.14 23.24 -11.60
C LYS A 49 9.07 22.88 -10.56
N ARG A 50 7.84 23.38 -10.73
CA ARG A 50 6.74 23.04 -9.81
C ARG A 50 6.28 21.59 -9.97
N ASP A 51 6.33 21.09 -11.21
CA ASP A 51 5.96 19.70 -11.49
C ASP A 51 7.08 18.74 -11.11
N LEU A 52 8.35 19.03 -11.37
CA LEU A 52 9.45 18.07 -11.14
C LEU A 52 9.68 17.71 -9.65
N GLU A 53 9.51 18.64 -8.71
CA GLU A 53 9.66 18.36 -7.26
C GLU A 53 8.47 17.57 -6.68
N THR A 54 7.25 17.71 -7.22
CA THR A 54 6.09 16.89 -6.81
C THR A 54 6.02 15.54 -7.52
N VAL A 55 6.64 15.44 -8.70
CA VAL A 55 6.73 14.24 -9.55
C VAL A 55 7.78 13.28 -9.01
N GLN A 56 9.00 13.71 -8.65
CA GLN A 56 10.04 12.78 -8.19
C GLN A 56 9.81 12.19 -6.79
N GLY A 57 9.17 12.92 -5.87
CA GLY A 57 8.88 12.43 -4.52
C GLY A 57 7.77 11.37 -4.42
N ASN A 58 6.88 11.31 -5.43
CA ASN A 58 5.73 10.40 -5.42
C ASN A 58 5.70 9.41 -6.59
N LEU A 59 6.47 9.60 -7.66
CA LEU A 59 6.42 8.69 -8.80
C LEU A 59 7.23 7.42 -8.61
N THR A 60 8.28 7.38 -7.77
CA THR A 60 9.10 6.17 -7.63
C THR A 60 8.33 4.97 -7.09
N ALA A 61 7.27 5.18 -6.30
CA ALA A 61 6.40 4.12 -5.82
C ALA A 61 5.36 3.62 -6.84
N ILE A 62 5.13 4.37 -7.94
CA ILE A 62 4.19 4.03 -9.03
C ILE A 62 4.96 3.62 -10.30
N ILE A 63 6.30 3.52 -10.24
CA ILE A 63 7.11 2.99 -11.33
C ILE A 63 6.86 1.49 -11.43
N ASN A 64 5.94 1.14 -12.33
CA ASN A 64 5.76 -0.17 -12.95
C ASN A 64 6.06 -1.37 -12.03
N PRO A 65 5.05 -1.99 -11.39
CA PRO A 65 5.25 -3.16 -10.54
C PRO A 65 6.08 -4.28 -11.22
N THR A 66 5.95 -4.42 -12.54
CA THR A 66 6.75 -5.35 -13.34
C THR A 66 8.23 -5.00 -13.33
N LYS A 67 8.60 -3.72 -13.37
CA LYS A 67 10.01 -3.30 -13.28
C LYS A 67 10.59 -3.62 -11.90
N LYS A 68 9.85 -3.34 -10.82
CA LYS A 68 10.27 -3.69 -9.45
C LYS A 68 10.58 -5.19 -9.33
N ILE A 69 9.69 -6.05 -9.85
CA ILE A 69 9.89 -7.50 -9.86
C ILE A 69 11.12 -7.88 -10.69
N LEU A 70 11.29 -7.35 -11.91
CA LEU A 70 12.45 -7.63 -12.76
C LEU A 70 13.77 -7.21 -12.09
N ASP A 71 13.81 -6.07 -11.42
CA ASP A 71 14.99 -5.58 -10.72
C ASP A 71 15.33 -6.49 -9.51
N LEU A 72 14.31 -6.96 -8.77
CA LEU A 72 14.48 -7.90 -7.66
C LEU A 72 14.89 -9.31 -8.12
N GLN A 73 14.37 -9.78 -9.26
CA GLN A 73 14.82 -11.03 -9.87
C GLN A 73 16.32 -10.99 -10.20
N LYS A 74 16.79 -9.89 -10.83
CA LYS A 74 18.23 -9.70 -11.10
C LYS A 74 19.07 -9.65 -9.83
N GLN A 75 18.55 -9.04 -8.76
CA GLN A 75 19.24 -9.02 -7.46
C GLN A 75 19.36 -10.43 -6.86
N LEU A 76 18.30 -11.24 -6.98
CA LEU A 76 18.31 -12.63 -6.53
C LEU A 76 19.25 -13.50 -7.38
N GLU A 77 19.27 -13.31 -8.71
CA GLU A 77 20.20 -13.99 -9.62
C GLU A 77 21.66 -13.63 -9.30
N PHE A 78 21.94 -12.37 -8.97
CA PHE A 78 23.27 -11.93 -8.57
C PHE A 78 23.68 -12.48 -7.19
N SER A 79 22.72 -12.60 -6.27
CA SER A 79 22.97 -13.08 -4.91
C SER A 79 21.75 -13.78 -4.34
N ASP A 80 21.84 -15.11 -4.22
CA ASP A 80 20.77 -15.95 -3.67
C ASP A 80 20.78 -15.90 -2.13
N THR A 81 20.15 -14.86 -1.57
CA THR A 81 20.05 -14.67 -0.11
C THR A 81 18.61 -14.74 0.35
N PHE A 82 18.41 -15.11 1.62
CA PHE A 82 17.11 -15.07 2.29
C PHE A 82 16.38 -13.74 2.05
N GLN A 83 17.04 -12.62 2.30
CA GLN A 83 16.43 -11.30 2.15
C GLN A 83 16.04 -11.00 0.70
N ASN A 84 16.85 -11.41 -0.28
CA ASN A 84 16.50 -11.21 -1.70
C ASN A 84 15.27 -12.03 -2.11
N LYS A 85 15.15 -13.28 -1.61
CA LYS A 85 13.96 -14.10 -1.83
C LYS A 85 12.72 -13.48 -1.19
N VAL A 86 12.82 -13.03 0.06
CA VAL A 86 11.72 -12.38 0.78
C VAL A 86 11.30 -11.08 0.10
N ASN A 87 12.24 -10.24 -0.33
CA ASN A 87 11.93 -8.99 -1.04
C ASN A 87 11.20 -9.26 -2.37
N LEU A 88 11.64 -10.29 -3.12
CA LEU A 88 10.98 -10.70 -4.36
C LEU A 88 9.57 -11.25 -4.07
N ALA A 89 9.42 -12.08 -3.04
CA ALA A 89 8.13 -12.61 -2.61
C ALA A 89 7.16 -11.50 -2.19
N ASP A 90 7.61 -10.52 -1.41
CA ASP A 90 6.84 -9.33 -1.04
C ASP A 90 6.38 -8.54 -2.28
N ALA A 91 7.25 -8.38 -3.28
CA ALA A 91 6.88 -7.70 -4.52
C ALA A 91 5.81 -8.46 -5.33
N TYR A 92 5.85 -9.79 -5.35
CA TYR A 92 4.77 -10.60 -5.93
C TYR A 92 3.48 -10.52 -5.11
N PHE A 93 3.59 -10.50 -3.79
CA PHE A 93 2.47 -10.35 -2.88
C PHE A 93 1.75 -9.00 -3.11
N ASP A 94 2.50 -7.91 -3.25
CA ASP A 94 1.97 -6.56 -3.50
C ASP A 94 1.10 -6.48 -4.77
N ILE A 95 1.42 -7.29 -5.79
CA ILE A 95 0.67 -7.36 -7.05
C ILE A 95 -0.40 -8.46 -7.08
N GLN A 96 -0.65 -9.08 -5.92
CA GLN A 96 -1.61 -10.17 -5.72
C GLN A 96 -1.27 -11.45 -6.49
N ASP A 97 -0.01 -11.61 -6.92
CA ASP A 97 0.49 -12.88 -7.45
C ASP A 97 0.93 -13.79 -6.30
N TYR A 98 -0.06 -14.25 -5.55
CA TYR A 98 0.16 -15.06 -4.35
C TYR A 98 0.83 -16.39 -4.64
N LYS A 99 0.72 -16.90 -5.87
CA LYS A 99 1.36 -18.16 -6.26
C LYS A 99 2.88 -18.01 -6.26
N HIS A 100 3.40 -16.99 -6.95
CA HIS A 100 4.85 -16.74 -6.94
C HIS A 100 5.32 -16.24 -5.58
N ALA A 101 4.52 -15.45 -4.87
CA ALA A 101 4.85 -15.03 -3.51
C ALA A 101 5.08 -16.24 -2.59
N ILE A 102 4.16 -17.20 -2.58
CA ILE A 102 4.30 -18.43 -1.78
C ILE A 102 5.56 -19.20 -2.18
N GLN A 103 5.83 -19.37 -3.48
CA GLN A 103 7.03 -20.07 -3.95
C GLN A 103 8.31 -19.45 -3.36
N TYR A 104 8.50 -18.14 -3.54
CA TYR A 104 9.72 -17.49 -3.06
C TYR A 104 9.80 -17.41 -1.52
N TYR A 105 8.67 -17.29 -0.82
CA TYR A 105 8.66 -17.40 0.64
C TYR A 105 9.01 -18.81 1.12
N THR A 106 8.51 -19.88 0.48
CA THR A 106 8.87 -21.25 0.84
C THR A 106 10.36 -21.49 0.58
N ASP A 107 10.87 -21.05 -0.57
CA ASP A 107 12.28 -21.18 -0.93
C ASP A 107 13.20 -20.39 0.04
N ALA A 108 12.67 -19.33 0.67
CA ALA A 108 13.37 -18.59 1.72
C ALA A 108 13.44 -19.37 3.04
N LEU A 109 12.43 -20.18 3.36
CA LEU A 109 12.40 -21.00 4.59
C LEU A 109 13.16 -22.33 4.45
N ASP A 110 13.53 -22.76 3.25
CA ASP A 110 14.25 -24.02 3.02
C ASP A 110 15.64 -24.03 3.68
N ASP A 111 16.26 -22.87 3.87
CA ASP A 111 17.47 -22.76 4.70
C ASP A 111 17.11 -22.98 6.17
N SER A 112 17.74 -24.01 6.77
CA SER A 112 17.57 -24.39 8.18
C SER A 112 17.67 -23.21 9.17
N ILE A 113 18.51 -22.22 8.87
CA ILE A 113 18.72 -21.04 9.72
C ILE A 113 17.45 -20.17 9.77
N PHE A 114 16.72 -20.09 8.65
CA PHE A 114 15.56 -19.21 8.47
C PHE A 114 14.22 -19.95 8.49
N SER A 115 14.21 -21.29 8.53
CA SER A 115 13.02 -22.15 8.60
C SER A 115 11.94 -21.75 9.62
N GLY A 116 12.32 -20.95 10.62
CA GLY A 116 11.44 -20.46 11.68
C GLY A 116 11.04 -18.98 11.59
N ASP A 117 11.35 -18.28 10.49
CA ASP A 117 11.11 -16.85 10.38
C ASP A 117 9.61 -16.50 10.47
N LEU A 118 9.26 -15.76 11.51
CA LEU A 118 7.87 -15.47 11.86
C LEU A 118 7.22 -14.50 10.87
N TYR A 119 8.00 -13.62 10.22
CA TYR A 119 7.48 -12.71 9.21
C TYR A 119 7.07 -13.50 7.97
N VAL A 120 7.94 -14.36 7.48
CA VAL A 120 7.69 -15.19 6.30
C VAL A 120 6.53 -16.16 6.55
N ILE A 121 6.46 -16.79 7.73
CA ILE A 121 5.32 -17.66 8.10
C ILE A 121 4.00 -16.87 8.09
N SER A 122 3.98 -15.65 8.64
CA SER A 122 2.81 -14.77 8.64
C SER A 122 2.39 -14.42 7.20
N LYS A 123 3.34 -14.16 6.31
CA LYS A 123 3.08 -13.86 4.89
C LYS A 123 2.62 -15.08 4.09
N LEU A 124 3.20 -16.24 4.33
CA LEU A 124 2.73 -17.51 3.75
C LEU A 124 1.29 -17.83 4.15
N MET A 125 0.94 -17.58 5.42
CA MET A 125 -0.42 -17.74 5.92
C MET A 125 -1.39 -16.83 5.18
N GLU A 126 -1.07 -15.53 5.07
CA GLU A 126 -1.88 -14.54 4.37
C GLU A 126 -2.04 -14.88 2.87
N ALA A 127 -0.95 -15.18 2.16
CA ALA A 127 -0.99 -15.57 0.76
C ALA A 127 -1.77 -16.89 0.53
N SER A 128 -1.64 -17.86 1.45
CA SER A 128 -2.39 -19.11 1.40
C SER A 128 -3.89 -18.90 1.57
N TYR A 129 -4.29 -17.94 2.41
CA TYR A 129 -5.69 -17.56 2.56
C TYR A 129 -6.26 -17.01 1.25
N TYR A 130 -5.56 -16.08 0.60
CA TYR A 130 -6.01 -15.50 -0.67
C TYR A 130 -6.07 -16.50 -1.82
N LEU A 131 -5.23 -17.54 -1.82
CA LEU A 131 -5.34 -18.67 -2.78
C LEU A 131 -6.41 -19.70 -2.40
N GLY A 132 -7.14 -19.52 -1.29
CA GLY A 132 -8.15 -20.48 -0.81
C GLY A 132 -7.56 -21.77 -0.23
N ASN A 133 -6.25 -21.81 0.05
CA ASN A 133 -5.61 -22.95 0.69
C ASN A 133 -5.76 -22.87 2.23
N TYR A 134 -7.00 -23.00 2.68
CA TYR A 134 -7.37 -22.85 4.10
C TYR A 134 -6.70 -23.88 5.02
N LYS A 135 -6.34 -25.07 4.51
CA LYS A 135 -5.60 -26.07 5.29
C LYS A 135 -4.19 -25.59 5.63
N SER A 136 -3.50 -24.97 4.68
CA SER A 136 -2.18 -24.37 4.94
C SER A 136 -2.26 -23.21 5.93
N VAL A 137 -3.32 -22.40 5.88
CA VAL A 137 -3.56 -21.32 6.87
C VAL A 137 -3.59 -21.88 8.30
N LEU A 138 -4.33 -22.97 8.52
CA LEU A 138 -4.38 -23.66 9.82
C LEU A 138 -3.00 -24.16 10.27
N ASN A 139 -2.21 -24.73 9.34
CA ASN A 139 -0.87 -25.23 9.64
C ASN A 139 0.08 -24.09 10.03
N TYR A 140 0.12 -23.01 9.26
CA TYR A 140 0.99 -21.87 9.58
C TYR A 140 0.60 -21.19 10.89
N TYR A 141 -0.71 -21.04 11.15
CA TYR A 141 -1.19 -20.52 12.43
C TYR A 141 -0.75 -21.40 13.61
N LYS A 142 -0.81 -22.73 13.47
CA LYS A 142 -0.29 -23.67 14.48
C LYS A 142 1.21 -23.47 14.72
N VAL A 143 2.01 -23.30 13.65
CA VAL A 143 3.45 -23.03 13.78
C VAL A 143 3.70 -21.72 14.55
N LEU A 144 2.93 -20.66 14.27
CA LEU A 144 3.03 -19.40 15.03
C LEU A 144 2.73 -19.61 16.52
N GLN A 145 1.72 -20.41 16.86
CA GLN A 145 1.39 -20.75 18.25
C GLN A 145 2.49 -21.55 18.94
N GLU A 146 3.01 -22.60 18.28
CA GLU A 146 4.07 -23.46 18.84
C GLU A 146 5.35 -22.67 19.11
N LYS A 147 5.67 -21.71 18.23
CA LYS A 147 6.80 -20.78 18.42
C LYS A 147 6.52 -19.65 19.42
N LYS A 148 5.33 -19.62 20.04
CA LYS A 148 4.88 -18.54 20.95
C LYS A 148 5.03 -17.16 20.32
N ALA A 149 4.79 -17.06 19.02
CA ALA A 149 4.87 -15.81 18.28
C ALA A 149 3.78 -14.84 18.75
N LEU A 150 4.05 -13.53 18.63
CA LEU A 150 2.99 -12.53 18.73
C LEU A 150 2.04 -12.69 17.54
N ILE A 151 0.82 -13.15 17.81
CA ILE A 151 -0.21 -13.31 16.78
C ILE A 151 -0.73 -11.92 16.39
N LYS A 152 -0.50 -11.53 15.15
CA LYS A 152 -1.04 -10.28 14.58
C LYS A 152 -2.55 -10.42 14.36
N PRO A 153 -3.34 -9.32 14.45
CA PRO A 153 -4.77 -9.34 14.16
C PRO A 153 -5.12 -9.96 12.81
N ILE A 154 -4.36 -9.65 11.75
CA ILE A 154 -4.55 -10.25 10.42
C ILE A 154 -4.39 -11.78 10.43
N ASN A 155 -3.40 -12.33 11.16
CA ASN A 155 -3.24 -13.78 11.30
C ASN A 155 -4.45 -14.36 12.04
N GLN A 156 -4.89 -13.69 13.10
CA GLN A 156 -6.04 -14.11 13.87
C GLN A 156 -7.33 -14.15 13.02
N LEU A 157 -7.52 -13.14 12.17
CA LEU A 157 -8.63 -13.06 11.23
C LEU A 157 -8.56 -14.19 10.19
N HIS A 158 -7.46 -14.33 9.46
CA HIS A 158 -7.34 -15.33 8.39
C HIS A 158 -7.48 -16.75 8.92
N TYR A 159 -7.04 -17.03 10.15
CA TYR A 159 -7.32 -18.30 10.82
C TYR A 159 -8.82 -18.52 11.05
N GLY A 160 -9.52 -17.53 11.61
CA GLY A 160 -10.98 -17.60 11.82
C GLY A 160 -11.75 -17.76 10.51
N LEU A 161 -11.39 -17.01 9.47
CA LEU A 161 -12.02 -17.08 8.14
C LEU A 161 -11.77 -18.45 7.51
N ALA A 162 -10.55 -18.97 7.57
CA ALA A 162 -10.20 -20.31 7.08
C ALA A 162 -11.00 -21.41 7.80
N LEU A 163 -11.18 -21.31 9.13
CA LEU A 163 -12.06 -22.22 9.88
C LEU A 163 -13.50 -22.16 9.36
N GLY A 164 -14.02 -20.96 9.09
CA GLY A 164 -15.35 -20.74 8.51
C GLY A 164 -15.52 -21.43 7.15
N HIS A 165 -14.57 -21.23 6.24
CA HIS A 165 -14.57 -21.89 4.92
C HIS A 165 -14.45 -23.42 5.01
N LEU A 166 -13.83 -23.94 6.06
CA LEU A 166 -13.74 -25.38 6.34
C LEU A 166 -14.95 -25.93 7.11
N GLY A 167 -16.01 -25.15 7.28
CA GLY A 167 -17.24 -25.56 7.97
C GLY A 167 -17.15 -25.62 9.50
N LYS A 168 -16.05 -25.16 10.10
CA LYS A 168 -15.82 -25.15 11.55
C LYS A 168 -16.38 -23.86 12.17
N SER A 169 -17.66 -23.60 11.94
CA SER A 169 -18.33 -22.33 12.23
C SER A 169 -18.25 -21.90 13.70
N ASP A 170 -18.32 -22.84 14.65
CA ASP A 170 -18.28 -22.47 16.08
C ASP A 170 -16.89 -22.04 16.53
N LEU A 171 -15.84 -22.69 16.01
CA LEU A 171 -14.46 -22.24 16.25
C LEU A 171 -14.21 -20.89 15.57
N ALA A 172 -14.69 -20.71 14.34
CA ALA A 172 -14.54 -19.43 13.62
C ALA A 172 -15.13 -18.25 14.40
N LYS A 173 -16.31 -18.43 15.03
CA LYS A 173 -16.94 -17.38 15.87
C LYS A 173 -16.03 -16.94 17.02
N LEU A 174 -15.42 -17.88 17.74
CA LEU A 174 -14.50 -17.57 18.84
C LEU A 174 -13.28 -16.77 18.36
N GLU A 175 -12.79 -17.06 17.15
CA GLU A 175 -11.66 -16.32 16.59
C GLU A 175 -12.08 -14.93 16.08
N PHE A 176 -13.31 -14.76 15.59
CA PHE A 176 -13.84 -13.45 15.19
C PHE A 176 -14.00 -12.49 16.37
N GLU A 177 -14.41 -12.99 17.54
CA GLU A 177 -14.50 -12.19 18.77
C GLU A 177 -13.14 -11.62 19.20
N LYS A 178 -12.03 -12.30 18.88
CA LYS A 178 -10.67 -11.82 19.14
C LYS A 178 -10.24 -10.71 18.18
N VAL A 179 -10.91 -10.57 17.03
CA VAL A 179 -10.60 -9.57 16.00
C VAL A 179 -11.51 -8.35 16.13
N ASP A 180 -12.80 -8.56 16.42
CA ASP A 180 -13.81 -7.50 16.57
C ASP A 180 -13.68 -6.76 17.89
N ILE A 181 -12.58 -6.02 18.03
CA ILE A 181 -12.24 -5.22 19.19
C ILE A 181 -12.48 -3.74 18.86
N GLU A 182 -13.31 -3.07 19.67
CA GLU A 182 -13.61 -1.65 19.50
C GLU A 182 -12.35 -0.79 19.49
N TYR A 183 -12.36 0.29 18.69
CA TYR A 183 -11.28 1.25 18.51
C TYR A 183 -9.96 0.68 17.96
N SER A 184 -9.96 -0.58 17.47
CA SER A 184 -8.79 -1.26 16.93
C SER A 184 -9.14 -2.16 15.73
N ASN A 185 -8.11 -2.76 15.11
CA ASN A 185 -8.24 -3.78 14.06
C ASN A 185 -9.16 -3.39 12.88
N TYR A 186 -9.19 -2.10 12.51
CA TYR A 186 -10.19 -1.60 11.58
C TYR A 186 -10.16 -2.28 10.21
N ASP A 187 -8.97 -2.54 9.66
CA ASP A 187 -8.87 -3.20 8.36
C ASP A 187 -9.35 -4.66 8.46
N GLU A 188 -9.00 -5.37 9.54
CA GLU A 188 -9.46 -6.74 9.79
C GLU A 188 -10.96 -6.82 10.07
N ARG A 189 -11.52 -5.87 10.83
CA ARG A 189 -12.97 -5.80 11.10
C ARG A 189 -13.76 -5.51 9.82
N LEU A 190 -13.21 -4.68 8.92
CA LEU A 190 -13.80 -4.44 7.60
C LEU A 190 -13.80 -5.70 6.73
N GLU A 191 -12.70 -6.45 6.71
CA GLU A 191 -12.60 -7.72 5.99
C GLU A 191 -13.56 -8.77 6.58
N LEU A 192 -13.69 -8.83 7.91
CA LEU A 192 -14.67 -9.68 8.59
C LEU A 192 -16.12 -9.31 8.23
N ALA A 193 -16.45 -8.02 8.18
CA ALA A 193 -17.75 -7.55 7.74
C ALA A 193 -18.03 -7.96 6.28
N GLU A 194 -17.03 -7.81 5.39
CA GLU A 194 -17.13 -8.25 4.00
C GLU A 194 -17.36 -9.76 3.88
N TYR A 195 -16.67 -10.57 4.67
CA TYR A 195 -16.92 -12.01 4.76
C TYR A 195 -18.39 -12.31 5.13
N PHE A 196 -18.94 -11.64 6.15
CA PHE A 196 -20.34 -11.84 6.52
C PHE A 196 -21.32 -11.42 5.42
N ILE A 197 -21.01 -10.37 4.65
CA ILE A 197 -21.79 -9.96 3.47
C ILE A 197 -21.79 -11.08 2.42
N GLN A 198 -20.62 -11.65 2.12
CA GLN A 198 -20.48 -12.73 1.14
C GLN A 198 -21.24 -14.01 1.56
N GLN A 199 -21.29 -14.30 2.85
CA GLN A 199 -22.08 -15.41 3.42
C GLN A 199 -23.59 -15.11 3.52
N GLY A 200 -24.05 -13.92 3.11
CA GLY A 200 -25.44 -13.49 3.22
C GLY A 200 -25.87 -13.10 4.64
N ASN A 201 -24.96 -13.09 5.62
CA ASN A 201 -25.25 -12.70 7.00
C ASN A 201 -25.13 -11.17 7.17
N LYS A 202 -26.07 -10.46 6.54
CA LYS A 202 -26.10 -8.99 6.54
C LYS A 202 -26.22 -8.38 7.94
N GLU A 203 -26.94 -9.04 8.85
CA GLU A 203 -27.13 -8.54 10.23
C GLU A 203 -25.79 -8.38 10.97
N LYS A 204 -24.93 -9.41 10.93
CA LYS A 204 -23.61 -9.36 11.57
C LYS A 204 -22.70 -8.33 10.93
N ALA A 205 -22.70 -8.26 9.60
CA ALA A 205 -21.95 -7.25 8.87
C ALA A 205 -22.38 -5.83 9.25
N THR A 206 -23.69 -5.55 9.33
CA THR A 206 -24.22 -4.25 9.74
C THR A 206 -23.76 -3.87 11.14
N LYS A 207 -23.80 -4.79 12.12
CA LYS A 207 -23.33 -4.52 13.48
C LYS A 207 -21.88 -4.04 13.51
N ILE A 208 -20.97 -4.74 12.83
CA ILE A 208 -19.55 -4.36 12.77
C ILE A 208 -19.39 -3.01 12.08
N LEU A 209 -20.05 -2.82 10.93
CA LEU A 209 -19.94 -1.58 10.15
C LEU A 209 -20.49 -0.35 10.88
N ASP A 210 -21.59 -0.51 11.63
CA ASP A 210 -22.18 0.57 12.43
C ASP A 210 -21.30 0.92 13.65
N SER A 211 -20.67 -0.08 14.28
CA SER A 211 -19.68 0.12 15.32
C SER A 211 -18.50 0.95 14.80
N ILE A 212 -17.85 0.51 13.71
CA ILE A 212 -16.74 1.26 13.09
C ILE A 212 -17.20 2.65 12.63
N TYR A 213 -18.41 2.79 12.08
CA TYR A 213 -18.94 4.07 11.67
C TYR A 213 -19.08 5.05 12.85
N ASN A 214 -19.55 4.59 14.00
CA ASN A 214 -19.64 5.41 15.19
C ASN A 214 -18.27 5.82 15.72
N GLU A 215 -17.32 4.89 15.77
CA GLU A 215 -15.92 5.15 16.12
C GLU A 215 -15.28 6.17 15.15
N SER A 216 -15.68 6.14 13.87
CA SER A 216 -15.14 7.00 12.83
C SER A 216 -15.39 8.50 13.03
N LYS A 217 -16.33 8.87 13.92
CA LYS A 217 -16.56 10.26 14.33
C LYS A 217 -15.32 10.88 15.00
N TYR A 218 -14.45 10.05 15.55
CA TYR A 218 -13.22 10.46 16.24
C TYR A 218 -11.94 10.20 15.44
N PHE A 219 -12.06 9.77 14.18
CA PHE A 219 -10.90 9.43 13.35
C PHE A 219 -10.06 10.65 12.98
N THR A 220 -8.75 10.41 12.94
CA THR A 220 -7.78 11.37 12.39
C THR A 220 -7.94 11.50 10.87
N LYS A 221 -7.26 12.49 10.27
CA LYS A 221 -7.24 12.67 8.82
C LYS A 221 -6.77 11.43 8.06
N GLU A 222 -5.79 10.71 8.60
CA GLU A 222 -5.21 9.50 8.00
C GLU A 222 -6.21 8.32 8.00
N GLN A 223 -7.02 8.22 9.05
CA GLN A 223 -8.01 7.17 9.22
C GLN A 223 -9.28 7.39 8.39
N ARG A 224 -9.49 8.56 7.76
CA ARG A 224 -10.65 8.83 6.90
C ARG A 224 -10.79 7.84 5.73
N LYS A 225 -9.70 7.18 5.31
CA LYS A 225 -9.75 6.11 4.31
C LYS A 225 -10.65 4.95 4.77
N ILE A 226 -10.64 4.63 6.06
CA ILE A 226 -11.46 3.58 6.68
C ILE A 226 -12.93 3.98 6.62
N THR A 227 -13.27 5.23 6.97
CA THR A 227 -14.65 5.75 6.88
C THR A 227 -15.25 5.57 5.49
N ARG A 228 -14.48 5.81 4.42
CA ARG A 228 -14.94 5.60 3.04
C ARG A 228 -15.22 4.13 2.75
N LYS A 229 -14.34 3.22 3.20
CA LYS A 229 -14.54 1.77 3.06
C LYS A 229 -15.82 1.32 3.79
N VAL A 230 -16.02 1.78 5.03
CA VAL A 230 -17.25 1.51 5.80
C VAL A 230 -18.49 1.95 5.02
N MET A 231 -18.52 3.18 4.52
CA MET A 231 -19.67 3.70 3.76
C MET A 231 -19.92 2.92 2.47
N ALA A 232 -18.88 2.43 1.80
CA ALA A 232 -19.04 1.59 0.62
C ALA A 232 -19.64 0.22 0.97
N LEU A 233 -19.16 -0.42 2.04
CA LEU A 233 -19.68 -1.72 2.50
C LEU A 233 -21.12 -1.62 3.04
N ARG A 234 -21.47 -0.54 3.74
CA ARG A 234 -22.84 -0.31 4.25
C ARG A 234 -23.90 -0.24 3.15
N LYS A 235 -23.53 0.02 1.89
CA LYS A 235 -24.47 -0.02 0.76
C LYS A 235 -24.81 -1.44 0.28
N ARG A 236 -24.05 -2.45 0.73
CA ARG A 236 -24.20 -3.86 0.31
C ARG A 236 -25.04 -4.68 1.29
N VAL A 237 -25.17 -4.22 2.53
CA VAL A 237 -26.04 -4.79 3.57
C VAL A 237 -27.42 -4.16 3.49
#